data_AF-A0A518SAC7-F1
#
_entry.id   AF-A0A518SAC7-F1
#
_cell.length_a   1.000
_cell.length_b   1.000
_cell.length_c   1.000
_cell.angle_alpha   90.00
_cell.angle_beta   90.00
_cell.angle_gamma   90.00
#
_symmetry.space_group_name_H-M   'P 1'
#
loop_
_entity.id
_entity.type
_entity.pdbx_description
1 polymer ?
#
loop_
_entity_poly.entity_id
_entity_poly.type
_entity_poly.pdbx_seq_one_letter_code
_entity_poly.pdbx_strand_id
1 'polypeptide(L)'
;MLLVVTYSRSSRQTLRTMCGTYDETIVRRFGRAALFAETELGAFLALRLRAKHGGDVQVERTSPWNEFRDAPERVRNAADAYESRTSASTPYAKFRAGTTHPATDAMRDANL
;
A
#
# COMPACT_ATOMS: atom_id res chain seq x y z
N MET A 1 7.93 7.49 -6.42
CA MET A 1 6.51 7.79 -6.79
C MET A 1 5.88 8.63 -5.69
N LEU A 2 4.83 9.39 -5.99
CA LEU A 2 4.09 10.12 -4.97
C LEU A 2 2.77 9.41 -4.66
N LEU A 3 2.61 8.90 -3.45
CA LEU A 3 1.34 8.36 -2.97
C LEU A 3 0.47 9.51 -2.48
N VAL A 4 -0.70 9.65 -3.08
CA VAL A 4 -1.72 10.63 -2.68
C VAL A 4 -2.92 9.88 -2.14
N VAL A 5 -3.30 10.13 -0.87
CA VAL A 5 -4.45 9.50 -0.21
C VAL A 5 -5.46 10.57 0.19
N THR A 6 -6.74 10.31 -0.04
CA THR A 6 -7.84 11.23 0.25
C THR A 6 -8.84 10.65 1.25
N TYR A 7 -9.17 11.41 2.29
CA TYR A 7 -10.00 10.95 3.41
C TYR A 7 -11.46 11.39 3.28
N SER A 8 -11.73 12.59 2.77
CA SER A 8 -13.09 13.10 2.62
C SER A 8 -13.71 12.77 1.25
N ARG A 9 -15.04 12.85 1.17
CA ARG A 9 -15.78 12.64 -0.09
C ARG A 9 -15.41 13.69 -1.15
N SER A 10 -15.25 14.96 -0.74
CA SER A 10 -14.89 16.08 -1.62
C SER A 10 -13.47 15.96 -2.18
N SER A 11 -12.50 15.55 -1.36
CA SER A 11 -11.12 15.30 -1.80
C SER A 11 -11.04 14.11 -2.76
N ARG A 12 -11.74 13.00 -2.47
CA ARG A 12 -11.87 11.85 -3.38
C ARG A 12 -12.48 12.22 -4.73
N GLN A 13 -13.53 13.05 -4.73
CA GLN A 13 -14.16 13.53 -5.97
C GLN A 13 -13.13 14.30 -6.81
N THR A 14 -12.35 15.19 -6.18
CA THR A 14 -11.32 15.97 -6.87
C THR A 14 -10.20 15.08 -7.40
N LEU A 15 -9.73 14.10 -6.62
CA LEU A 15 -8.74 13.12 -7.05
C LEU A 15 -9.24 12.33 -8.27
N ARG A 16 -10.48 11.84 -8.23
CA ARG A 16 -11.09 11.10 -9.36
C ARG A 16 -11.10 11.94 -10.64
N THR A 17 -11.46 13.22 -10.55
CA THR A 17 -11.43 14.14 -11.70
C THR A 17 -10.01 14.33 -12.21
N MET A 18 -9.04 14.65 -11.33
CA MET A 18 -7.63 14.81 -11.72
C MET A 18 -7.09 13.57 -12.40
N CYS A 19 -7.41 12.38 -11.89
CA CYS A 19 -6.96 11.14 -12.50
C CYS A 19 -7.51 10.93 -13.92
N GLY A 20 -8.71 11.42 -14.22
CA GLY A 20 -9.26 11.37 -15.59
C GLY A 20 -8.65 12.43 -16.52
N THR A 21 -8.24 13.58 -15.99
CA THR A 21 -7.71 14.70 -16.78
C THR A 21 -6.21 14.55 -17.10
N TYR A 22 -5.43 13.96 -16.21
CA TYR A 22 -3.97 13.86 -16.30
C TYR A 22 -3.50 12.40 -16.22
N ASP A 23 -4.10 11.52 -17.02
CA ASP A 23 -3.88 10.08 -16.89
C ASP A 23 -2.41 9.68 -17.12
N GLU A 24 -1.68 10.44 -17.92
CA GLU A 24 -0.25 10.29 -18.20
C GLU A 24 0.64 10.51 -16.95
N THR A 25 0.15 11.28 -15.99
CA THR A 25 0.84 11.54 -14.72
C THR A 25 0.46 10.51 -13.64
N ILE A 26 -0.60 9.72 -13.84
CA ILE A 26 -1.09 8.74 -12.87
C ILE A 26 -0.55 7.35 -13.18
N VAL A 27 0.35 6.88 -12.32
CA VAL A 27 0.93 5.53 -12.43
C VAL A 27 -0.10 4.46 -12.05
N ARG A 28 -0.89 4.68 -11.00
CA ARG A 28 -1.90 3.70 -10.53
C ARG A 28 -3.03 4.34 -9.73
N ARG A 29 -4.23 3.75 -9.77
CA ARG A 29 -5.44 4.22 -9.07
C ARG A 29 -5.95 3.13 -8.10
N PHE A 30 -6.38 3.55 -6.90
CA PHE A 30 -6.84 2.66 -5.82
C PHE A 30 -8.15 3.17 -5.17
N GLY A 31 -8.98 3.86 -5.94
CA GLY A 31 -10.21 4.48 -5.46
C GLY A 31 -9.97 5.74 -4.63
N ARG A 32 -9.61 5.58 -3.34
CA ARG A 32 -9.32 6.71 -2.42
C ARG A 32 -7.88 7.20 -2.46
N ALA A 33 -7.02 6.48 -3.16
CA ALA A 33 -5.61 6.80 -3.32
C ALA A 33 -5.16 6.64 -4.77
N ALA A 34 -4.05 7.28 -5.13
CA ALA A 34 -3.39 7.11 -6.41
C ALA A 34 -1.88 7.30 -6.26
N LEU A 35 -1.11 6.66 -7.15
CA LEU A 35 0.32 6.89 -7.30
C LEU A 35 0.52 7.82 -8.48
N PHE A 36 1.14 8.97 -8.22
CA PHE A 36 1.51 9.94 -9.24
C PHE A 36 2.98 9.70 -9.62
N ALA A 37 3.30 9.99 -10.88
CA ALA A 37 4.66 10.02 -11.37
C ALA A 37 5.47 11.05 -10.57
N GLU A 38 6.75 10.78 -10.38
CA GLU A 38 7.65 11.65 -9.64
C GLU A 38 8.24 12.71 -10.57
N THR A 39 7.35 13.53 -11.12
CA THR A 39 7.65 14.64 -12.01
C THR A 39 7.18 15.94 -11.38
N GLU A 40 7.61 17.09 -11.92
CA GLU A 40 7.13 18.40 -11.45
C GLU A 40 5.61 18.53 -11.57
N LEU A 41 5.01 17.99 -12.66
CA LEU A 41 3.56 17.96 -12.83
C LEU A 41 2.88 17.08 -11.76
N GLY A 42 3.44 15.90 -11.46
CA GLY A 42 2.92 15.04 -10.39
C GLY A 42 2.98 15.72 -9.02
N ALA A 43 4.10 16.37 -8.71
CA ALA A 43 4.25 17.15 -7.48
C ALA A 43 3.25 18.32 -7.43
N PHE A 44 3.10 19.07 -8.51
CA PHE A 44 2.14 20.17 -8.62
C PHE A 44 0.70 19.69 -8.37
N LEU A 45 0.26 18.60 -9.01
CA LEU A 45 -1.09 18.07 -8.84
C LEU A 45 -1.34 17.59 -7.41
N ALA A 46 -0.38 16.89 -6.80
CA ALA A 46 -0.49 16.44 -5.41
C ALA A 46 -0.57 17.62 -4.42
N LEU A 47 0.30 18.62 -4.59
CA LEU A 47 0.32 19.83 -3.76
C LEU A 47 -0.94 20.67 -3.96
N ARG A 48 -1.45 20.79 -5.19
CA ARG A 48 -2.73 21.47 -5.47
C ARG A 48 -3.90 20.79 -4.78
N LEU A 49 -3.94 19.47 -4.78
CA LEU A 49 -4.99 18.71 -4.09
C LEU A 49 -4.92 18.97 -2.58
N ARG A 50 -3.70 18.92 -1.99
CA ARG A 50 -3.47 19.20 -0.58
C ARG A 50 -3.76 20.64 -0.19
N ALA A 51 -3.40 21.62 -1.02
CA ALA A 51 -3.73 23.02 -0.80
C ALA A 51 -5.25 23.26 -0.78
N LYS A 52 -6.01 22.53 -1.63
CA LYS A 52 -7.47 22.66 -1.71
C LYS A 52 -8.22 22.01 -0.53
N HIS A 53 -7.74 20.88 -0.03
CA HIS A 53 -8.48 20.04 0.93
C HIS A 53 -7.76 19.87 2.28
N GLY A 54 -6.58 20.45 2.47
CA GLY A 54 -5.86 20.46 3.73
C GLY A 54 -5.53 19.06 4.25
N GLY A 55 -5.86 18.81 5.51
CA GLY A 55 -5.61 17.55 6.21
C GLY A 55 -6.37 16.34 5.66
N ASP A 56 -7.34 16.55 4.77
CA ASP A 56 -8.01 15.45 4.06
C ASP A 56 -7.15 14.80 2.97
N VAL A 57 -5.93 15.30 2.75
CA VAL A 57 -4.99 14.81 1.74
C VAL A 57 -3.64 14.52 2.37
N GLN A 58 -3.25 13.25 2.35
CA GLN A 58 -1.88 12.83 2.64
C GLN A 58 -1.09 12.70 1.35
N VAL A 59 0.15 13.18 1.36
CA VAL A 59 1.10 13.05 0.25
C VAL A 59 2.39 12.48 0.80
N GLU A 60 2.80 11.33 0.30
CA GLU A 60 4.05 10.66 0.68
C GLU A 60 4.90 10.39 -0.54
N ARG A 61 6.22 10.55 -0.41
CA ARG A 61 7.15 10.01 -1.40
C ARG A 61 7.39 8.54 -1.06
N THR A 62 7.06 7.64 -1.99
CA THR A 62 7.20 6.20 -1.81
C THR A 62 8.22 5.60 -2.76
N SER A 63 8.91 4.57 -2.28
CA SER A 63 9.74 3.66 -3.06
C SER A 63 9.07 2.28 -3.12
N PRO A 64 9.26 1.51 -4.20
CA PRO A 64 8.89 0.10 -4.23
C PRO A 64 9.53 -0.65 -3.05
N TRP A 65 8.76 -1.55 -2.44
CA TRP A 65 9.25 -2.45 -1.39
C TRP A 65 9.90 -3.68 -2.04
N ASN A 66 11.05 -4.11 -1.52
CA ASN A 66 11.74 -5.31 -2.00
C ASN A 66 11.67 -6.40 -0.92
N GLU A 67 10.78 -7.36 -1.10
CA GLU A 67 10.57 -8.43 -0.13
C GLU A 67 11.83 -9.27 0.17
N PHE A 68 12.73 -9.46 -0.81
CA PHE A 68 13.96 -10.24 -0.62
C PHE A 68 14.99 -9.49 0.23
N ARG A 69 14.96 -8.16 0.20
CA ARG A 69 15.85 -7.29 0.98
C ARG A 69 15.25 -6.93 2.33
N ASP A 70 13.97 -6.58 2.35
CA ASP A 70 13.30 -5.90 3.45
C ASP A 70 12.43 -6.84 4.30
N ALA A 71 12.16 -8.06 3.85
CA ALA A 71 11.39 -9.04 4.62
C ALA A 71 12.25 -10.22 5.07
N PRO A 72 12.21 -10.60 6.37
CA PRO A 72 12.88 -11.80 6.84
C PRO A 72 12.41 -13.04 6.09
N GLU A 73 13.34 -13.92 5.71
CA GLU A 73 13.05 -15.14 4.95
C GLU A 73 11.98 -16.01 5.63
N ARG A 74 12.03 -16.14 6.96
CA ARG A 74 11.03 -16.89 7.75
C ARG A 74 9.59 -16.41 7.54
N VAL A 75 9.39 -15.12 7.26
CA VAL A 75 8.07 -14.53 7.01
C VAL A 75 7.64 -14.83 5.58
N ARG A 76 8.54 -14.68 4.61
CA ARG A 76 8.29 -14.99 3.20
C ARG A 76 7.92 -16.47 3.01
N ASN A 77 8.76 -17.37 3.51
CA ASN A 77 8.51 -18.82 3.45
C ASN A 77 7.19 -19.20 4.12
N ALA A 78 6.79 -18.51 5.20
CA ALA A 78 5.53 -18.76 5.86
C ALA A 78 4.31 -18.26 5.08
N ALA A 79 4.43 -17.12 4.39
CA ALA A 79 3.38 -16.61 3.52
C ALA A 79 3.15 -17.56 2.32
N ASP A 80 4.21 -17.99 1.66
CA ASP A 80 4.15 -18.92 0.53
C ASP A 80 3.53 -20.27 0.92
N ALA A 81 3.99 -20.84 2.04
CA ALA A 81 3.47 -22.10 2.55
C ALA A 81 2.00 -21.98 2.98
N TYR A 82 1.61 -20.86 3.58
CA TYR A 82 0.24 -20.65 4.01
C TYR A 82 -0.71 -20.45 2.83
N GLU A 83 -0.34 -19.68 1.80
CA GLU A 83 -1.18 -19.54 0.61
C GLU A 83 -1.26 -20.84 -0.21
N SER A 84 -0.26 -21.72 -0.07
CA SER A 84 -0.28 -23.06 -0.66
C SER A 84 -0.97 -24.12 0.21
N ARG A 85 -1.64 -23.74 1.30
CA ARG A 85 -2.31 -24.67 2.21
C ARG A 85 -3.44 -25.44 1.51
N THR A 86 -3.65 -26.69 1.91
CA THR A 86 -4.66 -27.57 1.31
C THR A 86 -6.10 -27.06 1.47
N SER A 87 -6.42 -26.45 2.60
CA SER A 87 -7.77 -25.96 2.89
C SER A 87 -7.76 -24.45 3.09
N ALA A 88 -8.34 -23.71 2.15
CA ALA A 88 -8.41 -22.26 2.16
C ALA A 88 -9.11 -21.69 3.41
N SER A 89 -10.00 -22.46 4.05
CA SER A 89 -10.68 -22.06 5.28
C SER A 89 -9.83 -22.23 6.54
N THR A 90 -8.67 -22.89 6.44
CA THR A 90 -7.76 -23.09 7.58
C THR A 90 -7.08 -21.77 7.92
N PRO A 91 -7.29 -21.20 9.12
CA PRO A 91 -6.63 -19.96 9.52
C PRO A 91 -5.14 -20.19 9.80
N TYR A 92 -4.33 -19.15 9.63
CA TYR A 92 -2.87 -19.22 9.83
C TYR A 92 -2.45 -19.80 11.17
N ALA A 93 -3.13 -19.42 12.26
CA ALA A 93 -2.82 -19.93 13.60
C ALA A 93 -2.96 -21.46 13.71
N LYS A 94 -3.94 -22.06 13.01
CA LYS A 94 -4.11 -23.52 12.96
C LYS A 94 -3.15 -24.17 11.97
N PHE A 95 -2.96 -23.58 10.80
CA PHE A 95 -2.01 -24.05 9.79
C PHE A 95 -0.59 -24.16 10.34
N ARG A 96 -0.17 -23.13 11.09
CA ARG A 96 1.13 -23.05 11.74
C ARG A 96 1.36 -24.17 12.76
N ALA A 97 0.30 -24.65 13.42
CA ALA A 97 0.43 -25.61 14.50
C ALA A 97 1.04 -26.91 13.97
N GLY A 98 2.31 -27.17 14.31
CA GLY A 98 3.10 -28.28 13.75
C GLY A 98 4.15 -27.88 12.71
N THR A 99 4.35 -26.59 12.46
CA THR A 99 5.39 -26.06 11.57
C THR A 99 6.38 -25.18 12.35
N THR A 100 7.51 -24.86 11.72
CA THR A 100 8.49 -23.90 12.25
C THR A 100 8.15 -22.44 11.92
N HIS A 101 7.00 -22.18 11.29
CA HIS A 101 6.60 -20.84 10.89
C HIS A 101 6.30 -19.93 12.11
N PRO A 102 6.59 -18.62 11.99
CA PRO A 102 6.51 -17.69 13.12
C PRO A 102 5.07 -17.53 13.63
N ALA A 103 4.92 -17.33 14.94
CA ALA A 103 3.63 -16.95 15.53
C ALA A 103 3.23 -15.54 15.07
N THR A 104 1.93 -15.28 14.98
CA THR A 104 1.42 -13.92 14.72
C THR A 104 1.90 -12.92 15.76
N ASP A 105 1.96 -13.31 17.03
CA ASP A 105 2.43 -12.44 18.12
C ASP A 105 3.94 -12.17 17.99
N ALA A 106 4.71 -13.20 17.67
CA ALA A 106 6.15 -13.06 17.41
C ALA A 106 6.48 -12.24 16.15
N MET A 107 5.57 -12.13 15.18
CA MET A 107 5.71 -11.22 14.04
C MET A 107 5.28 -9.80 14.38
N ARG A 108 4.25 -9.63 15.21
CA ARG A 108 3.70 -8.32 15.61
C ARG A 108 4.75 -7.47 16.32
N ASP A 109 5.56 -8.09 17.17
CA ASP A 109 6.55 -7.40 18.00
C ASP A 109 7.93 -7.30 17.33
N ALA A 110 8.11 -7.93 16.16
CA ALA A 110 9.36 -7.90 15.42
C ALA A 110 9.41 -6.70 14.47
N ASN A 111 10.56 -6.01 14.43
CA ASN A 111 10.80 -4.93 13.48
C ASN A 111 11.14 -5.47 12.08
N LEU A 112 10.83 -4.68 11.05
CA LEU A 112 11.25 -4.86 9.66
C LEU A 112 12.41 -3.91 9.34
#